data_AF-A0A7X9HW15-F1
#
_entry.id   AF-A0A7X9HW15-F1
#
_cell.length_a   1.000
_cell.length_b   1.000
_cell.length_c   1.000
_cell.angle_alpha   90.00
_cell.angle_beta   90.00
_cell.angle_gamma   90.00
#
_symmetry.space_group_name_H-M   'P 1'
#
loop_
_entity.id
_entity.type
_entity.pdbx_description
1 polymer ?
#
loop_
_entity_poly.entity_id
_entity_poly.type
_entity_poly.pdbx_seq_one_letter_code
_entity_poly.pdbx_strand_id
1 'polypeptide(L)' 'SVEQKDFEKYLENIKKDFTEDAFEMNSDEVISYAGLNEKSVQVQLTYEIENKSLSIVVAKTAE' A
#
# COMPACT_ATOMS: atom_id res chain seq x y z
N SER A 1 -5.52 -12.62 10.71
CA SER A 1 -6.09 -11.37 10.19
C SER A 1 -5.20 -10.22 10.59
N VAL A 2 -5.18 -9.14 9.80
CA VAL A 2 -4.52 -7.86 10.13
C VAL A 2 -5.61 -6.89 10.53
N GLU A 3 -5.55 -6.30 11.72
CA GLU A 3 -6.54 -5.31 12.12
C GLU A 3 -6.40 -4.03 11.29
N GLN A 4 -7.52 -3.41 10.92
CA GLN A 4 -7.53 -2.24 10.03
C GLN A 4 -6.63 -1.11 10.54
N LYS A 5 -6.64 -0.85 11.85
CA LYS A 5 -5.80 0.19 12.48
C LYS A 5 -4.30 -0.10 12.33
N ASP A 6 -3.90 -1.37 12.39
CA ASP A 6 -2.50 -1.76 12.22
C ASP A 6 -2.08 -1.58 10.76
N PHE A 7 -2.98 -1.92 9.82
CA PHE A 7 -2.78 -1.65 8.41
C PHE A 7 -2.70 -0.15 8.10
N GLU A 8 -3.61 0.68 8.63
CA GLU A 8 -3.61 2.14 8.45
C GLU A 8 -2.30 2.76 8.97
N LYS A 9 -1.84 2.33 10.14
CA LYS A 9 -0.55 2.76 10.69
C LYS A 9 0.64 2.34 9.83
N TYR A 10 0.60 1.14 9.24
CA TYR A 10 1.62 0.70 8.30
C TYR A 10 1.59 1.52 7.01
N LEU A 11 0.40 1.77 6.48
CA LEU A 11 0.16 2.59 5.30
C LEU A 11 0.71 4.01 5.47
N GLU A 12 0.48 4.65 6.61
CA GLU A 12 1.04 5.97 6.92
C GLU A 12 2.57 6.01 6.85
N ASN A 13 3.25 4.93 7.21
CA ASN A 13 4.70 4.85 7.10
C ASN A 13 5.14 4.64 5.66
N ILE A 14 4.45 3.78 4.91
CA ILE A 14 4.75 3.53 3.50
C ILE A 14 4.57 4.80 2.66
N LYS A 15 3.52 5.57 2.92
CA LYS A 15 3.26 6.86 2.25
C LYS A 15 4.36 7.91 2.45
N LYS A 16 5.27 7.76 3.42
CA LYS A 16 6.40 8.68 3.62
C LYS A 16 7.54 8.43 2.63
N ASP A 17 7.74 7.18 2.22
CA ASP A 17 8.88 6.77 1.41
C ASP A 17 8.51 6.54 -0.06
N PHE A 18 7.26 6.17 -0.36
CA PHE A 18 6.81 5.77 -1.70
C PHE A 18 5.93 6.83 -2.38
N THR A 19 6.43 8.07 -2.46
CA THR A 19 5.61 9.24 -2.84
C THR A 19 5.44 9.47 -4.34
N GLU A 20 6.26 8.83 -5.18
CA GLU A 20 6.26 9.02 -6.63
C GLU A 20 5.22 8.15 -7.31
N ASP A 21 4.58 8.66 -8.37
CA ASP A 21 3.49 7.99 -9.10
C ASP A 21 2.43 7.35 -8.18
N ALA A 22 2.17 8.00 -7.05
CA ALA A 22 1.32 7.44 -6.01
C ALA A 22 -0.15 7.43 -6.45
N PHE A 23 -0.79 6.29 -6.20
CA PHE A 23 -2.22 6.09 -6.40
C PHE A 23 -2.84 5.55 -5.10
N GLU A 24 -4.02 6.07 -4.76
CA GLU A 24 -4.77 5.63 -3.59
C GLU A 24 -6.24 5.39 -3.96
N MET A 25 -6.79 4.30 -3.45
CA MET A 25 -8.20 3.96 -3.60
C MET A 25 -8.74 3.49 -2.24
N ASN A 26 -9.82 4.12 -1.80
CA ASN A 26 -10.56 3.74 -0.60
C ASN A 26 -12.01 3.48 -0.98
N SER A 27 -12.53 2.31 -0.62
CA SER A 27 -13.94 1.94 -0.71
C SER A 27 -14.38 1.27 0.59
N ASP A 28 -15.66 0.94 0.68
CA ASP A 28 -16.22 0.19 1.82
C ASP A 28 -15.68 -1.26 1.91
N GLU A 29 -15.07 -1.76 0.84
CA GLU A 29 -14.55 -3.14 0.74
C GLU A 29 -13.03 -3.20 0.84
N VAL A 30 -12.33 -2.19 0.30
CA VAL A 30 -10.88 -2.24 0.11
C VAL A 30 -10.23 -0.89 0.37
N ILE A 31 -9.08 -0.93 1.03
CA ILE A 31 -8.10 0.17 1.07
C ILE A 31 -6.88 -0.24 0.25
N SER A 32 -6.52 0.53 -0.77
CA SER A 32 -5.37 0.25 -1.62
C SER A 32 -4.50 1.49 -1.82
N TYR A 33 -3.19 1.25 -1.88
CA TYR A 33 -2.19 2.25 -2.17
C TYR A 33 -1.11 1.65 -3.06
N ALA A 34 -0.68 2.39 -4.07
CA ALA A 34 0.50 2.07 -4.85
C ALA A 34 1.41 3.30 -4.91
N GLY A 35 2.72 3.09 -4.94
CA GLY A 35 3.67 4.18 -5.06
C GLY A 35 5.07 3.68 -5.35
N LEU A 36 5.91 4.58 -5.87
CA LEU A 36 7.32 4.38 -6.16
C LEU A 36 8.16 5.21 -5.18
N ASN A 37 9.33 4.69 -4.79
CA ASN A 37 10.31 5.46 -4.03
C ASN A 37 11.50 5.91 -4.90
N GLU A 38 12.35 6.79 -4.36
CA GLU A 38 13.54 7.35 -5.03
C GLU A 38 14.57 6.30 -5.51
N LYS A 39 14.39 5.01 -5.15
CA LYS A 39 15.27 3.89 -5.54
C LYS A 39 14.64 3.02 -6.63
N SER A 40 13.61 3.51 -7.32
CA SER A 40 12.90 2.76 -8.37
C SER A 40 12.32 1.44 -7.85
N VAL A 41 11.84 1.44 -6.59
CA VAL A 41 11.07 0.32 -6.03
C VAL A 41 9.61 0.73 -5.95
N GLN A 42 8.75 -0.05 -6.58
CA GLN A 42 7.31 0.09 -6.53
C GLN A 42 6.74 -0.82 -5.44
N VAL A 43 5.81 -0.29 -4.65
CA VAL A 43 4.97 -1.04 -3.73
C VAL A 43 3.51 -0.90 -4.12
N GLN A 44 2.74 -1.98 -3.97
CA GLN A 44 1.29 -1.95 -3.96
C GLN A 44 0.77 -2.68 -2.72
N LEU A 45 -0.04 -1.98 -1.94
CA LEU A 45 -0.75 -2.49 -0.78
C LEU A 45 -2.23 -2.59 -1.13
N THR A 46 -2.84 -3.70 -0.73
CA THR A 46 -4.29 -3.88 -0.80
C THR A 46 -4.75 -4.54 0.49
N TYR A 47 -5.59 -3.85 1.23
CA TYR A 47 -6.25 -4.34 2.42
C TYR A 47 -7.73 -4.56 2.14
N GLU A 48 -8.18 -5.79 2.27
CA GLU A 48 -9.58 -6.18 2.13
C GLU A 48 -10.20 -6.24 3.54
N ILE A 49 -11.27 -5.45 3.73
CA ILE A 49 -11.79 -5.07 5.04
C ILE A 49 -12.55 -6.22 5.71
N GLU A 50 -13.34 -6.98 4.95
CA GLU A 50 -14.21 -8.04 5.49
C GLU A 50 -13.38 -9.20 6.05
N ASN A 51 -12.42 -9.71 5.27
CA ASN A 51 -11.56 -10.82 5.71
C ASN A 51 -10.33 -10.34 6.46
N LYS A 52 -10.15 -9.03 6.64
CA LYS A 52 -9.01 -8.42 7.32
C LYS A 52 -7.68 -8.93 6.75
N SER A 53 -7.59 -8.92 5.42
CA SER A 53 -6.50 -9.51 4.66
C SER A 53 -5.64 -8.43 4.03
N LEU A 54 -4.31 -8.53 4.20
CA LEU A 54 -3.34 -7.63 3.59
C LEU A 54 -2.56 -8.37 2.49
N SER A 55 -2.57 -7.81 1.29
CA SER A 55 -1.67 -8.18 0.19
C SER A 55 -0.63 -7.08 -0.03
N ILE A 56 0.62 -7.49 -0.24
CA ILE A 56 1.75 -6.60 -0.50
C ILE A 56 2.46 -7.13 -1.75
N VAL A 57 2.55 -6.30 -2.77
CA VAL A 57 3.34 -6.55 -3.98
C VAL A 57 4.48 -5.56 -4.02
N VAL A 58 5.69 -6.05 -4.29
CA VAL A 58 6.90 -5.22 -4.42
C VAL A 58 7.59 -5.59 -5.73
N ALA A 59 7.96 -4.58 -6.51
CA ALA A 59 8.70 -4.74 -7.74
C ALA A 59 9.82 -3.70 -7.84
N LYS A 60 10.96 -4.07 -8.42
CA LYS A 60 11.96 -3.10 -8.85
C LYS A 60 11.63 -2.69 -10.28
N THR A 61 11.42 -1.41 -10.54
CA THR A 61 11.24 -0.92 -11.91
C THR A 61 12.60 -0.88 -12.59
N ALA A 62 12.62 -1.25 -13.88
CA ALA A 62 13.82 -1.11 -14.69
C ALA A 62 14.03 0.39 -15.00
N GLU A 63 15.28 0.83 -15.00
CA GLU A 63 15.69 2.16 -15.48
C GLU A 63 15.40 2.34 -16.97
#